data_AF-A0A9W9YDV5-F1
#
_entry.id   AF-A0A9W9YDV5-F1
#
_cell.length_a   1.000
_cell.length_b   1.000
_cell.length_c   1.000
_cell.angle_alpha   90.00
_cell.angle_beta   90.00
_cell.angle_gamma   90.00
#
_symmetry.space_group_name_H-M   'P 1'
#
loop_
_entity.id
_entity.type
_entity.pdbx_description
1 polymer ?
#
loop_
_entity_poly.entity_id
_entity_poly.type
_entity_poly.pdbx_seq_one_letter_code
_entity_poly.pdbx_strand_id
1 'polypeptide(L)'
;MAIDRLPQKPLDLNPDYLKVRLRRAQCFEHEDRLEEALEDYQKVFDADRSSHVAREALMRLPEQIRVKHEKMKEEMIGKLKDLGNVFLRPFGLSTDNFNLQQDPNSGGYSVNFQK
;
A
#
# COMPACT_ATOMS: atom_id res chain seq x y z
N MET A 1 28.09 -32.18 6.29
CA MET A 1 26.84 -31.62 6.85
C MET A 1 27.22 -30.84 8.10
N ALA A 2 27.53 -29.55 7.96
CA ALA A 2 27.77 -28.62 9.06
C ALA A 2 27.93 -27.23 8.43
N ILE A 3 26.82 -26.66 7.95
CA ILE A 3 26.73 -25.22 7.76
C ILE A 3 26.58 -24.66 9.17
N ASP A 4 27.73 -24.34 9.74
CA ASP A 4 27.84 -23.59 10.99
C ASP A 4 27.15 -22.25 10.75
N ARG A 5 25.88 -22.21 11.16
CA ARG A 5 25.01 -21.05 10.99
C ARG A 5 25.52 -20.04 12.00
N LEU A 6 26.49 -19.23 11.57
CA LEU A 6 26.99 -18.08 12.32
C LEU A 6 25.81 -17.41 13.02
N PRO A 7 25.80 -17.29 14.36
CA PRO A 7 24.87 -16.38 14.98
C PRO A 7 25.20 -15.01 14.40
N GLN A 8 24.28 -14.46 13.61
CA GLN A 8 24.28 -13.04 13.29
C GLN A 8 24.12 -12.35 14.64
N LYS A 9 25.26 -12.13 15.30
CA LYS A 9 25.41 -11.30 16.48
C LYS A 9 24.67 -10.02 16.10
N PRO A 10 23.57 -9.64 16.80
CA PRO A 10 22.93 -8.37 16.53
C PRO A 10 24.04 -7.34 16.63
N LEU A 11 24.36 -6.70 15.50
CA LEU A 11 25.34 -5.62 15.48
C LEU A 11 24.98 -4.72 16.65
N ASP A 12 25.97 -4.43 17.49
CA ASP A 12 25.86 -3.57 18.67
C ASP A 12 25.34 -2.18 18.25
N LEU A 13 24.05 -2.10 17.93
CA LEU A 13 23.33 -0.91 17.59
C LEU A 13 23.13 -0.21 18.91
N ASN A 14 23.84 0.91 19.08
CA ASN A 14 23.64 1.81 20.21
C ASN A 14 22.14 1.83 20.56
N PRO A 15 21.73 1.43 21.78
CA PRO A 15 20.33 1.37 22.18
C PRO A 15 19.56 2.67 21.90
N ASP A 16 20.26 3.79 21.84
CA ASP A 16 19.71 5.09 21.46
C ASP A 16 19.23 5.14 20.01
N TYR A 17 19.91 4.44 19.09
CA TYR A 17 19.51 4.38 17.67
C TYR A 17 18.21 3.61 17.45
N LEU A 18 17.98 2.51 18.19
CA LEU A 18 16.72 1.75 18.14
C LEU A 18 15.56 2.56 18.72
N LYS A 19 15.78 3.26 19.84
CA LYS A 19 14.77 4.17 20.41
C LYS A 19 14.42 5.30 19.46
N VAL A 20 15.41 5.91 18.80
CA VAL A 20 15.18 6.96 17.80
C VAL A 20 14.38 6.43 16.63
N ARG A 21 14.72 5.24 16.12
CA ARG A 21 14.01 4.61 15.01
C ARG A 21 12.56 4.28 15.38
N LEU A 22 12.34 3.74 16.58
CA LEU A 22 10.99 3.46 17.07
C LEU A 22 10.15 4.73 17.18
N ARG A 23 10.70 5.81 17.74
CA ARG A 23 10.03 7.12 17.81
C ARG A 23 9.72 7.67 16.43
N ARG A 24 10.64 7.53 15.47
CA ARG A 24 10.42 7.97 14.09
C ARG A 24 9.29 7.19 13.43
N ALA A 25 9.22 5.88 13.63
CA ALA A 25 8.11 5.04 13.16
C ALA A 25 6.76 5.52 13.71
N GLN A 26 6.71 5.83 15.02
CA GLN A 26 5.52 6.39 15.66
C GLN A 26 5.12 7.76 15.10
N CYS A 27 6.11 8.63 14.82
CA CYS A 27 5.84 9.92 14.15
C CYS A 27 5.28 9.71 12.74
N PHE A 28 5.82 8.76 11.97
CA PHE A 28 5.29 8.44 10.64
C PHE A 28 3.88 7.88 10.71
N GLU A 29 3.54 7.04 11.69
CA GLU A 29 2.15 6.61 11.89
C GLU A 29 1.23 7.79 12.20
N HIS A 30 1.67 8.73 13.05
CA HIS A 30 0.90 9.94 13.35
C HIS A 30 0.74 10.86 12.13
N GLU A 31 1.73 10.89 11.23
CA GLU A 31 1.67 11.59 9.94
C GLU A 31 0.93 10.80 8.85
N ASP A 32 0.36 9.62 9.17
CA ASP A 32 -0.31 8.73 8.22
C ASP A 32 0.61 8.26 7.05
N ARG A 33 1.92 8.23 7.33
CA ARG A 33 3.00 7.75 6.45
C ARG A 33 3.33 6.29 6.77
N LEU A 34 2.33 5.44 6.51
CA LEU A 34 2.29 4.07 7.02
C LEU A 34 3.37 3.17 6.41
N GLU A 35 3.79 3.40 5.16
CA GLU A 35 4.85 2.63 4.51
C GLU A 35 6.21 2.89 5.15
N GLU A 36 6.56 4.16 5.38
CA GLU A 36 7.80 4.53 6.06
C GLU A 36 7.79 4.10 7.54
N ALA A 37 6.63 4.14 8.20
CA ALA A 37 6.46 3.59 9.53
C ALA A 37 6.76 2.07 9.55
N LEU A 38 6.17 1.32 8.62
CA LEU A 38 6.37 -0.12 8.48
C LEU A 38 7.85 -0.48 8.28
N GLU A 39 8.55 0.27 7.42
CA GLU A 39 9.99 0.07 7.19
C GLU A 39 10.82 0.25 8.46
N ASP A 40 10.51 1.29 9.26
CA ASP A 40 11.22 1.52 10.51
C ASP A 40 10.88 0.49 11.58
N TYR A 41 9.63 0.03 11.68
CA TYR A 41 9.27 -1.08 12.57
C TYR A 41 9.93 -2.38 12.17
N GLN A 42 10.06 -2.68 10.87
CA GLN A 42 10.77 -3.86 10.39
C GLN A 42 12.23 -3.84 10.86
N LYS A 43 12.90 -2.69 10.69
CA LYS A 43 14.29 -2.51 11.14
C LYS A 43 14.44 -2.59 12.67
N VAL A 44 13.45 -2.11 13.43
CA VAL A 44 13.43 -2.29 14.90
C VAL A 44 13.24 -3.77 15.26
N PHE A 45 12.32 -4.47 14.60
CA PHE A 45 12.04 -5.89 14.86
C PHE A 45 13.22 -6.80 14.48
N ASP A 46 13.90 -6.51 13.37
CA ASP A 46 15.08 -7.26 12.93
C ASP A 46 16.25 -7.13 13.91
N ALA A 47 16.37 -5.97 14.55
CA ALA A 47 17.37 -5.71 15.58
C ALA A 47 16.97 -6.24 16.96
N ASP A 48 15.69 -6.07 17.35
CA ASP A 48 15.12 -6.54 18.61
C ASP A 48 13.75 -7.21 18.39
N ARG A 49 13.79 -8.54 18.27
CA ARG A 49 12.59 -9.38 18.11
C ARG A 49 11.71 -9.43 19.35
N SER A 50 12.18 -8.96 20.50
CA SER A 50 11.39 -8.90 21.73
C SER A 50 10.50 -7.65 21.81
N SER A 51 10.73 -6.68 20.93
CA SER A 51 9.94 -5.45 20.85
C SER A 51 8.48 -5.75 20.47
N HIS A 52 7.61 -5.74 21.49
CA HIS A 52 6.16 -5.94 21.31
C HIS A 52 5.55 -4.87 20.41
N VAL A 53 5.99 -3.61 20.55
CA VAL A 53 5.49 -2.48 19.76
C VAL A 53 5.77 -2.68 18.27
N ALA A 54 7.00 -3.07 17.91
CA ALA A 54 7.34 -3.31 16.51
C ALA A 54 6.57 -4.51 15.95
N ARG A 55 6.45 -5.60 16.71
CA ARG A 55 5.70 -6.79 16.29
C ARG A 55 4.23 -6.49 16.04
N GLU A 56 3.59 -5.74 16.93
CA GLU A 56 2.18 -5.34 16.79
C GLU A 56 1.98 -4.45 15.56
N ALA A 57 2.86 -3.47 15.35
CA ALA A 57 2.80 -2.58 14.20
C ALA A 57 2.95 -3.35 12.88
N LEU A 58 3.89 -4.32 12.80
CA LEU A 58 4.09 -5.17 11.63
C LEU A 58 2.88 -6.05 11.28
N MET A 59 2.00 -6.36 12.25
CA MET A 59 0.76 -7.09 11.98
C MET A 59 -0.38 -6.17 11.51
N ARG A 60 -0.46 -4.96 12.08
CA ARG A 60 -1.56 -4.02 11.83
C ARG A 60 -1.37 -3.19 10.56
N LEU A 61 -0.16 -2.64 10.37
CA LEU A 61 0.12 -1.67 9.32
C LEU A 61 -0.10 -2.20 7.89
N PRO A 62 0.24 -3.45 7.53
CA PRO A 62 0.04 -3.94 6.16
C PRO A 62 -1.41 -3.86 5.70
N GLU A 63 -2.36 -4.22 6.56
CA GLU A 63 -3.79 -4.15 6.23
C GLU A 63 -4.27 -2.69 6.14
N GLN A 64 -3.80 -1.81 7.02
CA GLN A 64 -4.14 -0.38 6.97
C GLN A 64 -3.63 0.27 5.68
N ILE A 65 -2.40 -0.07 5.25
CA ILE A 65 -1.83 0.36 3.97
C ILE A 65 -2.73 -0.16 2.84
N ARG A 66 -3.05 -1.46 2.82
CA ARG A 66 -3.90 -2.04 1.77
C ARG A 66 -5.25 -1.33 1.64
N VAL A 67 -5.95 -1.14 2.76
CA VAL A 67 -7.25 -0.45 2.81
C VAL A 67 -7.13 1.00 2.34
N LYS A 68 -6.09 1.73 2.75
CA LYS A 68 -5.85 3.11 2.33
C LYS A 68 -5.60 3.21 0.83
N HIS A 69 -4.79 2.31 0.27
CA HIS A 69 -4.49 2.27 -1.16
C HIS A 69 -5.74 1.92 -1.98
N GLU A 70 -6.54 0.96 -1.51
CA GLU A 70 -7.81 0.58 -2.14
C GLU A 70 -8.79 1.74 -2.17
N LYS A 71 -8.97 2.43 -1.03
CA LYS A 71 -9.82 3.62 -0.93
C LYS A 71 -9.34 4.75 -1.83
N MET A 72 -8.04 5.07 -1.81
CA MET A 72 -7.47 6.14 -2.63
C MET A 72 -7.63 5.82 -4.13
N LYS A 73 -7.45 4.57 -4.53
CA LYS A 73 -7.67 4.11 -5.90
C LYS A 73 -9.13 4.26 -6.31
N GLU A 74 -10.07 3.86 -5.47
CA GLU A 74 -11.50 4.01 -5.72
C GLU A 74 -11.88 5.48 -5.91
N GLU A 75 -11.43 6.36 -5.01
CA GLU A 75 -11.65 7.81 -5.10
C GLU A 75 -11.03 8.41 -6.37
N MET A 76 -9.82 7.98 -6.75
CA MET A 76 -9.16 8.45 -7.97
C MET A 76 -9.90 8.00 -9.23
N ILE A 77 -10.36 6.74 -9.28
CA ILE A 77 -11.16 6.22 -10.40
C ILE A 77 -12.48 6.99 -10.49
N GLY A 78 -13.14 7.26 -9.36
CA GLY A 78 -14.34 8.10 -9.31
C GLY A 78 -14.08 9.49 -9.90
N LYS A 79 -13.03 10.18 -9.45
CA LYS A 79 -12.64 11.50 -9.97
C LYS A 79 -12.32 11.48 -11.47
N LEU A 80 -11.66 10.43 -11.96
CA LEU A 80 -11.36 10.27 -13.38
C LEU A 80 -12.64 10.06 -14.20
N LYS A 81 -13.61 9.29 -13.68
CA LYS A 81 -14.92 9.14 -14.31
C LYS A 81 -15.68 10.46 -14.35
N ASP A 82 -15.71 11.20 -13.24
CA ASP A 82 -16.35 12.51 -13.16
C ASP A 82 -15.76 13.49 -14.16
N LEU A 83 -14.43 13.52 -14.27
CA LEU A 83 -13.74 14.33 -15.27
C LEU A 83 -14.12 13.90 -16.69
N GLY A 84 -14.11 12.60 -16.99
CA GLY A 84 -14.56 12.08 -18.28
C GLY A 84 -16.00 12.50 -18.59
N ASN A 85 -16.89 12.44 -17.60
CA ASN A 85 -18.29 12.86 -17.72
C ASN A 85 -18.44 14.35 -18.02
N VAL A 86 -17.59 15.22 -17.45
CA VAL A 86 -17.59 16.65 -17.80
C VAL A 86 -17.30 16.84 -19.29
N PHE A 87 -16.37 16.08 -19.86
CA PHE A 87 -16.06 16.12 -21.30
C PHE A 87 -17.15 15.49 -22.16
N LEU A 88 -17.82 14.44 -21.68
CA LEU A 88 -18.78 13.64 -22.44
C LEU A 88 -20.22 14.20 -22.42
N ARG A 89 -20.60 14.94 -21.38
CA ARG A 89 -21.93 15.54 -21.22
C ARG A 89 -22.38 16.41 -22.42
N PRO A 90 -21.56 17.30 -23.01
CA PRO A 90 -21.94 18.08 -24.19
C PRO A 90 -22.32 17.22 -25.41
N PHE A 91 -21.85 15.97 -25.45
CA PHE A 91 -22.15 15.02 -26.52
C PHE A 91 -23.30 14.06 -26.18
N GLY A 92 -23.93 14.22 -25.02
CA GLY A 92 -24.98 13.31 -24.53
C GLY A 92 -24.45 11.93 -24.13
N LEU A 93 -23.17 11.84 -23.76
CA LEU A 93 -22.50 10.59 -23.37
C LEU A 93 -22.11 10.61 -21.88
N SER A 94 -21.91 9.43 -21.29
CA SER A 94 -21.36 9.20 -19.94
C SER A 94 -20.31 8.09 -20.01
N THR A 95 -19.34 8.09 -19.08
CA THR A 95 -18.39 6.99 -18.88
C THR A 95 -19.09 5.67 -18.57
N ASP A 96 -20.33 5.71 -18.07
CA ASP A 96 -21.13 4.51 -17.79
C ASP A 96 -21.75 3.90 -19.05
N ASN A 97 -21.81 4.65 -20.16
CA ASN A 97 -22.41 4.19 -21.40
C ASN A 97 -21.46 3.25 -22.18
N PHE A 98 -20.19 3.15 -21.78
CA PHE A 98 -19.19 2.33 -22.43
C PHE A 98 -19.08 0.95 -21.76
N ASN A 99 -19.60 -0.08 -22.41
CA ASN A 99 -19.48 -1.47 -21.99
C ASN A 99 -18.36 -2.16 -22.78
N LEU A 100 -17.26 -2.46 -22.08
CA LEU A 100 -16.13 -3.18 -22.64
C LEU A 100 -16.41 -4.69 -22.57
N GLN A 101 -16.59 -5.33 -23.72
CA GLN A 101 -16.74 -6.78 -23.83
C GLN A 101 -15.47 -7.38 -24.43
N GLN A 102 -14.83 -8.27 -23.68
CA GLN A 102 -13.69 -9.03 -24.18
C GLN A 102 -14.21 -10.16 -25.07
N ASP A 103 -13.73 -10.25 -26.31
CA ASP A 103 -14.05 -11.34 -27.21
C ASP A 103 -13.24 -12.59 -26.80
N PRO A 104 -13.90 -13.68 -26.37
CA PRO A 104 -13.21 -14.89 -25.90
C PRO A 104 -12.33 -15.56 -26.96
N ASN A 105 -12.58 -15.29 -28.25
CA ASN A 105 -11.93 -16.01 -29.35
C ASN A 105 -10.77 -15.25 -29.99
N SER A 106 -10.81 -13.92 -29.99
CA SER A 106 -9.81 -13.08 -30.65
C SER A 106 -8.82 -12.44 -29.67
N GLY A 107 -9.13 -12.47 -28.37
CA GLY A 107 -8.40 -11.70 -27.35
C GLY A 107 -8.56 -10.19 -27.50
N GLY A 108 -9.37 -9.73 -28.47
CA GLY A 108 -9.68 -8.34 -28.73
C GLY A 108 -10.70 -7.80 -27.74
N TYR A 109 -10.66 -6.48 -27.53
CA TYR A 109 -11.66 -5.76 -26.74
C TYR A 109 -12.64 -5.08 -27.69
N SER A 110 -13.93 -5.36 -27.55
CA SER A 110 -15.00 -4.64 -28.23
C SER A 110 -15.61 -3.62 -27.26
N VAL A 111 -15.80 -2.39 -27.72
CA VAL A 111 -16.48 -1.34 -26.94
C VAL A 111 -17.90 -1.21 -27.46
N ASN A 112 -18.87 -1.64 -26.65
CA ASN A 112 -20.29 -1.49 -26.93
C ASN A 112 -20.83 -0.26 -26.19
N PHE A 113 -21.57 0.58 -26.91
CA PHE A 113 -22.22 1.73 -26.32
C PHE A 113 -23.68 1.41 -25.99
N GLN A 114 -24.07 1.54 -24.73
CA GLN A 114 -25.47 1.41 -24.29
C GLN A 114 -26.01 2.80 -24.00
N LYS A 115 -27.13 3.14 -24.64
CA LYS A 115 -27.74 4.48 -24.64
C LYS A 115 -28.93 4.54 -23.70
#